data_AF-A0A527XY64-F1
#
_entry.id   AF-A0A527XY64-F1
#
_cell.length_a   1.000
_cell.length_b   1.000
_cell.length_c   1.000
_cell.angle_alpha   90.00
_cell.angle_beta   90.00
_cell.angle_gamma   90.00
#
_symmetry.space_group_name_H-M   'P 1'
#
loop_
_entity.id
_entity.type
_entity.pdbx_description
1 polymer ?
#
loop_
_entity_poly.entity_id
_entity_poly.type
_entity_poly.pdbx_seq_one_letter_code
_entity_poly.pdbx_strand_id
1 'polypeptide(L)'
;MPGFSRLAAMVIGMIAICFVCRPVIAATPAELYQAQTIVTGTGDVNRQIGFKDCLDKVLVKVSGDQRLTQKTEMLALREKAADFVQSFRYHDRLEGIPIHDEQGTHDRPHDLTCL
;
A
#
# COMPACT_ATOMS: atom_id res chain seq x y z
N MET A 1 -42.53 10.84 -32.83
CA MET A 1 -42.50 9.56 -32.09
C MET A 1 -41.67 9.72 -30.81
N PRO A 2 -42.28 10.01 -29.65
CA PRO A 2 -41.56 10.30 -28.40
C PRO A 2 -40.87 9.07 -27.75
N GLY A 3 -41.23 7.85 -28.16
CA GLY A 3 -40.63 6.61 -27.63
C GLY A 3 -39.17 6.39 -28.06
N PHE A 4 -38.82 6.74 -29.31
CA PHE A 4 -37.45 6.62 -29.82
C PHE A 4 -36.47 7.55 -29.11
N SER A 5 -36.91 8.76 -28.76
CA SER A 5 -36.10 9.76 -28.03
C SER A 5 -35.82 9.32 -26.58
N ARG A 6 -36.79 8.67 -25.92
CA ARG A 6 -36.61 8.12 -24.57
C ARG A 6 -35.67 6.91 -24.52
N LEU A 7 -35.75 6.03 -25.52
CA LEU A 7 -34.84 4.89 -25.65
C LEU A 7 -33.40 5.35 -25.93
N ALA A 8 -33.21 6.34 -26.81
CA ALA A 8 -31.90 6.91 -27.08
C ALA A 8 -31.28 7.57 -25.83
N ALA A 9 -32.06 8.34 -25.07
CA ALA A 9 -31.59 8.97 -23.83
C ALA A 9 -31.20 7.93 -22.76
N MET A 10 -31.96 6.83 -22.65
CA MET A 10 -31.65 5.73 -21.72
C MET A 10 -30.35 5.00 -22.09
N VAL A 11 -30.13 4.73 -23.38
CA VAL A 11 -28.89 4.10 -23.87
C VAL A 11 -27.68 5.00 -23.64
N ILE A 12 -27.80 6.30 -23.90
CA ILE A 12 -26.73 7.27 -23.65
C ILE A 12 -26.40 7.33 -22.15
N GLY A 13 -27.41 7.37 -21.28
CA GLY A 13 -27.23 7.34 -19.83
C GLY A 13 -26.53 6.07 -19.34
N MET A 14 -26.89 4.91 -19.89
CA MET A 14 -26.28 3.64 -19.54
C MET A 14 -24.82 3.55 -20.01
N ILE A 15 -24.52 4.04 -21.20
CA ILE A 15 -23.13 4.14 -21.71
C ILE A 15 -22.30 5.08 -20.82
N ALA A 16 -22.85 6.24 -20.44
CA ALA A 16 -22.18 7.18 -19.55
C ALA A 16 -21.84 6.55 -18.19
N ILE A 17 -22.74 5.74 -17.62
CA ILE A 17 -22.48 5.01 -16.37
C ILE A 17 -21.33 4.01 -16.55
N CYS A 18 -21.30 3.26 -17.66
CA CYS A 18 -20.21 2.33 -17.94
C CYS A 18 -18.84 3.03 -18.08
N PHE A 19 -18.80 4.28 -18.57
CA PHE A 19 -17.56 5.07 -18.65
C PHE A 19 -17.07 5.58 -17.29
N VAL A 20 -17.95 5.74 -16.30
CA VAL A 20 -17.58 6.18 -14.95
C VAL A 20 -17.14 5.00 -14.08
N CYS A 21 -17.61 3.79 -14.37
CA CYS A 21 -17.15 2.56 -13.73
C CYS A 21 -15.71 2.24 -14.14
N ARG A 22 -14.74 2.59 -13.28
CA ARG A 22 -13.36 2.14 -13.43
C ARG A 22 -13.29 0.61 -13.27
N PRO A 23 -12.55 -0.10 -14.14
CA PRO A 23 -12.33 -1.52 -13.94
C PRO A 23 -11.57 -1.74 -12.63
N VAL A 24 -12.11 -2.60 -11.76
CA VAL A 24 -11.33 -3.14 -10.64
C VAL A 24 -10.47 -4.26 -11.21
N ILE A 25 -9.16 -4.09 -11.17
CA ILE A 25 -8.21 -5.11 -11.62
C ILE A 25 -7.83 -5.92 -10.38
N ALA A 26 -7.87 -7.25 -10.51
CA ALA A 26 -7.41 -8.13 -9.45
C ALA A 26 -5.91 -7.92 -9.22
N ALA A 27 -5.49 -7.94 -7.95
CA ALA A 27 -4.09 -7.82 -7.62
C ALA A 27 -3.29 -8.96 -8.27
N THR A 28 -2.13 -8.64 -8.83
CA THR A 28 -1.22 -9.66 -9.33
C THR A 28 -0.61 -10.45 -8.16
N PRO A 29 -0.12 -11.68 -8.38
CA PRO A 29 0.57 -12.42 -7.32
C PRO A 29 1.73 -11.61 -6.71
N ALA A 30 2.50 -10.88 -7.52
CA ALA A 30 3.58 -10.02 -7.03
C ALA A 30 3.06 -8.90 -6.11
N GLU A 31 1.91 -8.31 -6.43
CA GLU A 31 1.28 -7.29 -5.58
C GLU A 31 0.78 -7.84 -4.24
N LEU A 32 0.54 -9.16 -4.13
CA LEU A 32 0.19 -9.79 -2.85
C LEU A 32 1.40 -9.90 -1.91
N TYR A 33 2.63 -10.00 -2.44
CA TYR A 33 3.85 -10.14 -1.62
C TYR A 33 4.57 -8.83 -1.30
N GLN A 34 4.19 -7.71 -1.91
CA GLN A 34 4.72 -6.40 -1.54
C GLN A 34 3.91 -5.72 -0.43
N ALA A 35 4.50 -4.85 0.39
CA ALA A 35 3.75 -3.98 1.28
C ALA A 35 4.39 -2.60 1.41
N GLN A 36 3.60 -1.60 1.78
CA GLN A 36 4.09 -0.26 2.05
C GLN A 36 3.71 0.15 3.47
N THR A 37 4.62 0.83 4.16
CA THR A 37 4.38 1.45 5.46
C THR A 37 5.09 2.80 5.55
N ILE A 38 4.63 3.65 6.45
CA ILE A 38 5.25 4.95 6.68
C ILE A 38 6.27 4.80 7.80
N VAL A 39 7.48 5.30 7.57
CA VAL A 39 8.54 5.34 8.58
C VAL A 39 9.09 6.75 8.72
N THR A 40 9.58 7.06 9.90
CA THR A 40 10.29 8.31 10.20
C THR A 40 11.75 8.15 9.79
N GLY A 41 12.20 8.87 8.78
CA GLY A 41 13.57 8.78 8.26
C GLY A 41 13.93 7.44 7.58
N THR A 42 15.22 7.27 7.28
CA THR A 42 15.77 6.11 6.55
C THR A 42 16.81 5.30 7.35
N GLY A 43 16.95 5.61 8.65
CA GLY A 43 17.88 4.90 9.54
C GLY A 43 17.51 3.42 9.77
N ASP A 44 18.53 2.61 10.09
CA ASP A 44 18.37 1.15 10.29
C ASP A 44 17.28 0.77 11.28
N VAL A 45 17.20 1.47 12.41
CA VAL A 45 16.20 1.19 13.45
C VAL A 45 14.78 1.36 12.91
N ASN A 46 14.52 2.49 12.24
CA ASN A 46 13.20 2.80 11.66
C ASN A 46 12.88 1.87 10.49
N ARG A 47 13.89 1.46 9.72
CA ARG A 47 13.75 0.44 8.68
C ARG A 47 13.33 -0.91 9.25
N GLN A 48 13.97 -1.38 10.31
CA GLN A 48 13.62 -2.67 10.93
C GLN A 48 12.20 -2.66 11.48
N ILE A 49 11.75 -1.56 12.09
CA ILE A 49 10.36 -1.38 12.50
C ILE A 49 9.42 -1.48 11.28
N GLY A 50 9.76 -0.77 10.20
CA GLY A 50 8.98 -0.80 8.97
C GLY A 50 8.90 -2.20 8.31
N PHE A 51 9.96 -3.00 8.39
CA PHE A 51 9.94 -4.39 7.92
C PHE A 51 8.97 -5.27 8.72
N LYS A 52 8.89 -5.08 10.05
CA LYS A 52 7.91 -5.79 10.89
C LYS A 52 6.48 -5.47 10.44
N ASP A 53 6.19 -4.20 10.19
CA ASP A 53 4.89 -3.75 9.69
C ASP A 53 4.57 -4.29 8.28
N CYS A 54 5.56 -4.27 7.38
CA CYS A 54 5.42 -4.85 6.04
C CYS A 54 5.06 -6.34 6.12
N LEU A 55 5.78 -7.11 6.95
CA LEU A 55 5.56 -8.55 7.11
C LEU A 55 4.13 -8.84 7.59
N ASP A 56 3.65 -8.10 8.59
CA ASP A 56 2.27 -8.23 9.08
C ASP A 56 1.24 -8.01 7.97
N LYS A 57 1.42 -6.96 7.17
CA LYS A 57 0.52 -6.63 6.05
C LYS A 57 0.53 -7.72 4.97
N VAL A 58 1.71 -8.21 4.59
CA VAL A 58 1.85 -9.27 3.58
C VAL A 58 1.19 -10.56 4.05
N LEU A 59 1.44 -10.99 5.29
CA LEU A 59 0.89 -12.23 5.81
C LEU A 59 -0.63 -12.19 5.92
N VAL A 60 -1.20 -11.08 6.37
CA VAL A 60 -2.67 -10.90 6.37
C VAL A 60 -3.22 -10.93 4.95
N LYS A 61 -2.55 -10.28 3.99
CA LYS A 61 -3.01 -10.22 2.59
C LYS A 61 -2.94 -11.57 1.87
N VAL A 62 -1.87 -12.34 2.08
CA VAL A 62 -1.68 -13.65 1.42
C VAL A 62 -2.55 -14.73 2.07
N SER A 63 -2.74 -14.69 3.40
CA SER A 63 -3.53 -15.70 4.12
C SER A 63 -5.03 -15.38 4.20
N GLY A 64 -5.40 -14.10 4.20
CA GLY A 64 -6.74 -13.64 4.55
C GLY A 64 -7.08 -13.69 6.06
N ASP A 65 -6.17 -14.15 6.93
CA ASP A 65 -6.42 -14.29 8.37
C ASP A 65 -5.93 -13.05 9.16
N GLN A 66 -6.86 -12.15 9.49
CA GLN A 66 -6.57 -10.95 10.29
C GLN A 66 -6.09 -11.25 11.72
N ARG A 67 -6.35 -12.46 12.23
CA ARG A 67 -5.96 -12.85 13.60
C ARG A 67 -4.48 -13.18 13.70
N LEU A 68 -3.78 -13.38 12.57
CA LEU A 68 -2.36 -13.70 12.55
C LEU A 68 -1.54 -12.68 13.35
N THR A 69 -1.84 -11.39 13.22
CA THR A 69 -1.07 -10.32 13.89
C THR A 69 -1.07 -10.43 15.42
N GLN A 70 -2.04 -11.14 16.01
CA GLN A 70 -2.17 -11.34 17.45
C GLN A 70 -1.56 -12.65 17.94
N LYS A 71 -1.15 -13.55 17.04
CA LYS A 71 -0.58 -14.85 17.39
C LYS A 71 0.84 -14.68 17.93
N THR A 72 1.18 -15.44 18.95
CA THR A 72 2.52 -15.37 19.58
C THR A 72 3.62 -15.81 18.60
N GLU A 73 3.31 -16.74 17.70
CA GLU A 73 4.21 -17.22 16.66
C GLU A 73 4.67 -16.08 15.72
N MET A 74 3.84 -15.05 15.55
CA MET A 74 4.21 -13.87 14.76
C MET A 74 5.33 -13.04 15.41
N LEU A 75 5.49 -13.09 16.73
CA LEU A 75 6.56 -12.35 17.40
C LEU A 75 7.94 -12.83 16.94
N ALA A 76 8.13 -14.15 16.82
CA ALA A 76 9.38 -14.73 16.36
C ALA A 76 9.68 -14.40 14.89
N LEU A 77 8.64 -14.32 14.05
CA LEU A 77 8.78 -13.95 12.64
C LEU A 77 9.12 -12.47 12.46
N ARG A 78 8.54 -11.58 13.25
CA ARG A 78 8.82 -10.13 13.22
C ARG A 78 10.28 -9.82 13.54
N GLU A 79 10.89 -10.52 14.51
CA GLU A 79 12.32 -10.32 14.80
C GLU A 79 13.23 -10.71 13.62
N LYS A 80 12.73 -11.49 12.67
CA LYS A 80 13.42 -11.88 11.44
C LYS A 80 12.83 -11.24 10.19
N ALA A 81 12.03 -10.17 10.34
CA ALA A 81 11.29 -9.59 9.22
C ALA A 81 12.19 -9.18 8.05
N ALA A 82 13.40 -8.69 8.32
CA ALA A 82 14.38 -8.32 7.31
C ALA A 82 14.77 -9.49 6.39
N ASP A 83 14.82 -10.72 6.90
CA ASP A 83 15.22 -11.91 6.15
C ASP A 83 14.20 -12.29 5.07
N PHE A 84 12.96 -11.82 5.20
CA PHE A 84 11.86 -12.05 4.25
C PHE A 84 11.75 -10.96 3.18
N VAL A 85 12.49 -9.87 3.29
CA VAL A 85 12.46 -8.75 2.34
C VAL A 85 13.53 -8.99 1.28
N GLN A 86 13.12 -9.15 0.02
CA GLN A 86 14.05 -9.31 -1.09
C GLN A 86 14.68 -7.97 -1.46
N SER A 87 13.87 -6.91 -1.53
CA SER A 87 14.34 -5.55 -1.78
C SER A 87 13.40 -4.52 -1.19
N PHE A 88 13.88 -3.29 -1.02
CA PHE A 88 13.05 -2.20 -0.50
C PHE A 88 13.39 -0.88 -1.15
N ARG A 89 12.44 0.06 -1.10
CA ARG A 89 12.58 1.42 -1.60
C ARG A 89 11.94 2.42 -0.67
N TYR A 90 12.52 3.61 -0.62
CA TYR A 90 11.95 4.76 0.07
C TYR A 90 11.40 5.76 -0.94
N HIS A 91 10.28 6.39 -0.58
CA HIS A 91 9.78 7.59 -1.24
C HIS A 91 9.55 8.67 -0.18
N ASP A 92 10.19 9.82 -0.34
CA ASP A 92 10.01 10.96 0.56
C ASP A 92 8.64 11.58 0.31
N ARG A 93 7.79 11.58 1.34
CA ARG A 93 6.42 12.10 1.22
C ARG A 93 6.37 13.62 1.12
N LEU A 94 7.46 14.29 1.50
CA LEU A 94 7.62 15.73 1.45
C LEU A 94 8.58 16.15 0.33
N GLU A 95 8.83 15.28 -0.66
CA GLU A 95 9.68 15.60 -1.80
C GLU A 95 9.24 16.95 -2.44
N GLY A 96 10.21 17.85 -2.62
CA GLY A 96 9.98 19.21 -3.12
C GLY A 96 9.59 20.26 -2.06
N ILE A 97 9.34 19.87 -0.81
CA ILE A 97 9.16 20.81 0.31
C ILE A 97 10.53 21.12 0.91
N PRO A 98 10.91 22.40 1.11
CA PRO A 98 12.18 22.75 1.73
C PRO A 98 12.32 22.21 3.15
N ILE A 99 13.54 21.84 3.54
CA ILE A 99 13.87 21.45 4.91
C ILE A 99 14.09 22.74 5.73
N HIS A 100 13.48 22.81 6.91
CA HIS A 100 13.51 24.00 7.76
C HIS A 100 14.43 23.88 8.99
N ASP A 101 14.84 22.65 9.34
CA ASP A 101 15.73 22.35 10.46
C ASP A 101 16.47 21.01 10.24
N GLU A 102 17.51 20.77 11.05
CA GLU A 102 18.29 19.52 11.00
C GLU A 102 17.45 18.29 11.34
N GLN A 103 16.44 18.45 12.19
CA GLN A 103 15.52 17.38 12.54
C GLN A 103 14.68 16.95 11.33
N GLY A 104 14.25 17.90 10.50
CA GLY A 104 13.53 17.67 9.25
C GLY A 104 14.35 16.95 8.20
N THR A 105 15.69 16.93 8.30
CA THR A 105 16.55 16.10 7.45
C THR A 105 16.47 14.63 7.84
N HIS A 106 16.44 14.31 9.13
CA HIS A 106 16.53 12.92 9.62
C HIS A 106 15.17 12.28 9.91
N ASP A 107 14.22 13.02 10.46
CA ASP A 107 12.91 12.52 10.91
C ASP A 107 11.81 12.70 9.84
N ARG A 108 12.21 12.94 8.59
CA ARG A 108 11.29 13.14 7.49
C ARG A 108 10.45 11.88 7.20
N PRO A 109 9.13 11.98 7.00
CA PRO A 109 8.31 10.80 6.76
C PRO A 109 8.56 10.23 5.36
N HIS A 110 8.86 8.93 5.29
CA HIS A 110 9.07 8.20 4.05
C HIS A 110 8.08 7.04 3.93
N ASP A 111 7.61 6.79 2.71
CA ASP A 111 6.96 5.54 2.36
C ASP A 111 8.03 4.46 2.10
N LEU A 112 8.14 3.50 3.00
CA LEU A 112 8.96 2.30 2.84
C LEU A 112 8.11 1.23 2.12
N THR A 113 8.52 0.87 0.91
CA THR A 113 7.94 -0.28 0.19
C THR A 113 8.88 -1.47 0.29
N CYS A 114 8.36 -2.59 0.79
CA CYS A 114 9.03 -3.87 0.88
C CYS A 114 8.55 -4.79 -0.25
N LEU A 115 9.48 -5.45 -0.94
CA LEU A 115 9.27 -6.38 -2.05
C LEU A 115 9.84 -7.76 -1.72
#